data_AF-A0A5S6QDG7-F1
#
_entry.id   AF-A0A5S6QDG7-F1
#
_cell.length_a   1.000
_cell.length_b   1.000
_cell.length_c   1.000
_cell.angle_alpha   90.00
_cell.angle_beta   90.00
_cell.angle_gamma   90.00
#
_symmetry.space_group_name_H-M   'P 1'
#
loop_
_entity.id
_entity.type
_entity.pdbx_description
1 polymer ?
#
loop_
_entity_poly.entity_id
_entity_poly.type
_entity_poly.pdbx_seq_one_letter_code
_entity_poly.pdbx_strand_id
1 'polypeptide(L)' 'MVGCDWCLLAVSKSTNPQVITRSCLTNAQAEELFPCAQSLVMCRDGQYEDVEGFYCICRQGGLCNQLDLGQLLNATHS' A
#
# COMPACT_ATOMS: atom_id res chain seq x y z
N MET A 1 -19.77 10.10 3.06
CA MET A 1 -18.64 9.81 2.14
C MET A 1 -18.03 8.52 2.61
N VAL A 2 -18.23 7.43 1.89
CA VAL A 2 -17.66 6.13 2.26
C VAL A 2 -16.19 6.20 1.89
N GLY A 3 -15.33 6.40 2.88
CA GLY A 3 -13.89 6.26 2.71
C GLY A 3 -13.53 4.80 2.44
N CYS A 4 -12.37 4.57 1.84
CA CYS A 4 -11.87 3.23 1.58
C CYS A 4 -11.53 2.52 2.89
N ASP A 5 -11.82 1.22 3.00
CA ASP A 5 -11.41 0.42 4.18
C ASP A 5 -9.88 0.45 4.29
N TRP A 6 -9.21 0.24 3.16
CA TRP A 6 -7.77 0.40 2.98
C TRP A 6 -7.47 1.10 1.65
N CYS A 7 -6.38 1.87 1.63
CA CYS A 7 -5.81 2.48 0.44
C CYS A 7 -4.53 1.73 0.06
N LEU A 8 -4.42 1.29 -1.19
CA LEU A 8 -3.23 0.64 -1.75
C LEU A 8 -2.39 1.64 -2.54
N LEU A 9 -1.07 1.53 -2.41
CA LEU A 9 -0.06 2.07 -3.32
C LEU A 9 0.84 0.93 -3.76
N ALA A 10 1.05 0.77 -5.08
CA ALA A 10 2.08 -0.12 -5.62
C ALA A 10 3.05 0.66 -6.50
N VAL A 11 4.35 0.41 -6.34
CA VAL A 11 5.45 1.13 -6.99
C VAL A 11 6.46 0.13 -7.54
N SER A 12 6.92 0.33 -8.78
CA SER A 12 7.90 -0.55 -9.40
C SER A 12 9.29 -0.40 -8.78
N LYS A 13 10.02 -1.51 -8.71
CA LYS A 13 11.40 -1.55 -8.24
C LYS A 13 12.34 -1.38 -9.44
N SER A 14 12.49 -0.13 -9.88
CA SER A 14 13.40 0.23 -10.97
C SER A 14 14.32 1.37 -10.53
N THR A 15 15.34 1.70 -11.34
CA THR A 15 16.19 2.89 -11.13
C THR A 15 15.40 4.20 -11.14
N ASN A 16 14.18 4.21 -11.67
CA ASN A 16 13.25 5.32 -11.57
C ASN A 16 11.87 4.79 -11.17
N PRO A 17 11.63 4.54 -9.86
CA PRO A 17 10.41 3.91 -9.36
C PRO A 17 9.15 4.64 -9.86
N GLN A 18 8.26 3.91 -10.53
CA GLN A 18 7.01 4.46 -11.04
C GLN A 18 5.84 3.88 -10.25
N VAL A 19 4.82 4.70 -10.01
CA VAL A 19 3.58 4.22 -9.40
C VAL A 19 2.87 3.33 -10.41
N ILE A 20 2.69 2.07 -10.04
CA ILE A 20 1.94 1.09 -10.82
C ILE A 20 0.45 1.36 -10.63
N THR A 21 0.00 1.46 -9.37
CA THR A 21 -1.42 1.72 -9.07
C THR A 21 -1.62 2.41 -7.72
N ARG A 22 -2.77 3.10 -7.65
CA ARG A 22 -3.39 3.59 -6.42
C ARG A 22 -4.85 3.16 -6.46
N SER A 23 -5.27 2.35 -5.50
CA SER A 23 -6.64 1.84 -5.46
C SER A 23 -7.14 1.74 -4.04
N CYS A 24 -8.45 1.53 -3.92
CA CYS A 24 -9.08 1.22 -2.65
C CYS A 24 -9.31 -0.28 -2.56
N LEU A 25 -9.05 -0.83 -1.38
CA LEU A 25 -9.24 -2.22 -1.07
C LEU A 25 -10.31 -2.36 0.00
N THR A 26 -11.10 -3.43 -0.09
CA THR A 26 -11.92 -3.90 1.02
C THR A 26 -11.05 -4.53 2.10
N ASN A 27 -11.58 -4.72 3.31
CA ASN A 27 -10.88 -5.48 4.35
C ASN A 27 -10.45 -6.88 3.89
N ALA A 28 -11.30 -7.60 3.15
CA ALA A 28 -10.98 -8.93 2.64
C ALA A 28 -9.77 -8.91 1.68
N GLN A 29 -9.73 -7.96 0.74
CA GLN A 29 -8.60 -7.81 -0.19
C GLN A 29 -7.31 -7.40 0.54
N ALA A 30 -7.42 -6.55 1.56
CA ALA A 30 -6.28 -6.16 2.38
C ALA A 30 -5.72 -7.36 3.17
N GLU A 31 -6.58 -8.22 3.72
CA GLU A 31 -6.18 -9.45 4.41
C GLU A 31 -5.57 -10.50 3.48
N GLU A 32 -6.04 -10.61 2.24
CA GLU A 32 -5.41 -11.47 1.22
C GLU A 32 -3.98 -11.02 0.89
N LEU A 33 -3.76 -9.70 0.79
CA LEU A 33 -2.44 -9.15 0.52
C LEU A 33 -1.55 -9.14 1.77
N PHE A 34 -2.11 -8.88 2.95
CA PHE A 34 -1.40 -8.79 4.22
C PHE A 34 -2.15 -9.61 5.27
N PRO A 35 -1.90 -10.94 5.31
CA PRO A 35 -2.49 -11.80 6.33
C PRO A 35 -2.14 -11.26 7.71
N CYS A 36 -3.13 -11.07 8.56
CA CYS A 36 -2.97 -10.44 9.88
C CYS A 36 -2.61 -8.95 9.84
N ALA A 37 -3.35 -8.18 9.05
CA ALA A 37 -3.26 -6.73 8.96
C ALA A 37 -3.50 -5.99 10.29
N GLN A 38 -2.47 -5.84 11.14
CA GLN A 38 -2.62 -5.24 12.48
C GLN A 38 -2.26 -3.74 12.53
N SER A 39 -1.34 -3.28 11.69
CA SER A 39 -0.87 -1.88 11.68
C SER A 39 -1.72 -0.96 10.80
N LEU A 40 -1.66 0.35 11.04
CA LEU A 40 -2.35 1.37 10.21
C LEU A 40 -1.74 1.51 8.81
N VAL A 41 -0.46 1.16 8.68
CA VAL A 41 0.30 1.11 7.42
C VAL A 41 1.08 -0.19 7.40
N MET A 42 1.09 -0.89 6.27
CA MET A 42 1.91 -2.07 6.04
C MET A 42 2.46 -2.01 4.63
N CYS A 43 3.73 -2.37 4.49
CA CYS A 43 4.44 -2.40 3.22
C CYS A 43 5.17 -3.73 3.09
N ARG A 44 5.23 -4.27 1.87
CA ARG A 44 6.11 -5.40 1.55
C ARG A 44 6.70 -5.23 0.16
N ASP A 45 7.86 -5.84 -0.04
CA ASP A 45 8.40 -6.09 -1.37
C ASP A 45 7.76 -7.35 -1.96
N GLY A 46 7.66 -7.39 -3.29
CA GLY A 46 7.17 -8.57 -3.98
C GLY A 46 6.79 -8.26 -5.41
N GLN A 47 6.00 -9.17 -6.00
CA GLN A 47 5.42 -8.97 -7.32
C GLN A 47 3.98 -8.50 -7.15
N TYR A 48 3.66 -7.34 -7.73
CA TYR A 48 2.28 -6.89 -7.88
C TYR A 48 1.87 -7.13 -9.33
N GLU A 49 0.93 -8.04 -9.53
CA GLU A 49 0.62 -8.60 -10.86
C GLU A 49 1.91 -9.17 -11.48
N ASP A 50 2.44 -8.56 -12.54
CA ASP A 50 3.67 -9.02 -13.23
C ASP A 50 4.88 -8.11 -12.98
N VAL A 51 4.74 -7.08 -12.15
CA VAL A 51 5.81 -6.07 -11.92
C VAL A 51 6.44 -6.28 -10.55
N GLU A 52 7.76 -6.48 -10.51
CA GLU A 52 8.51 -6.47 -9.26
C GLU A 52 8.49 -5.05 -8.66
N GLY A 53 8.09 -4.95 -7.40
CA GLY A 53 7.80 -3.68 -6.78
C GLY A 53 7.71 -3.73 -5.26
N PHE A 54 7.35 -2.58 -4.72
CA PHE A 54 6.89 -2.42 -3.34
C PHE A 54 5.41 -2.08 -3.38
N TYR A 55 4.66 -2.63 -2.44
CA TYR A 55 3.27 -2.25 -2.28
C TYR A 55 2.94 -2.10 -0.81
N CYS A 56 2.19 -1.03 -0.54
CA CYS A 56 1.81 -0.60 0.78
C CYS A 56 0.29 -0.46 0.85
N ILE A 57 -0.30 -0.91 1.94
CA ILE A 57 -1.68 -0.60 2.30
C ILE A 57 -1.70 0.29 3.53
N CYS A 58 -2.65 1.20 3.58
CA CYS A 58 -2.81 2.12 4.69
C CYS A 58 -4.29 2.46 4.92
N ARG A 59 -4.64 2.78 6.17
CA ARG A 59 -6.02 3.18 6.57
C ARG A 59 -6.07 4.51 7.32
N GLN A 60 -4.93 5.22 7.41
CA GLN A 60 -4.82 6.45 8.19
C GLN A 60 -5.25 7.67 7.38
N GLY A 61 -6.54 8.03 7.48
CA GLY A 61 -7.07 9.28 6.94
C GLY A 61 -7.23 9.26 5.41
N GLY A 62 -8.39 8.80 4.92
CA GLY A 62 -9.03 9.17 3.65
C GLY A 62 -8.33 8.91 2.31
N LEU A 63 -7.03 9.15 2.18
CA LEU A 63 -6.24 9.18 0.93
C LEU A 63 -4.74 8.92 1.20
N CYS A 64 -4.41 8.10 2.20
CA CYS A 64 -3.02 7.90 2.61
C CYS A 64 -2.11 7.28 1.51
N ASN A 65 -2.68 6.67 0.46
CA ASN A 65 -1.93 6.21 -0.71
C ASN A 65 -1.46 7.34 -1.66
N GLN A 66 -1.77 8.60 -1.35
CA GLN A 66 -1.18 9.76 -2.02
C GLN A 66 0.22 10.10 -1.49
N LEU A 67 0.58 9.61 -0.29
CA LEU A 67 1.94 9.71 0.23
C LEU A 67 2.91 8.96 -0.69
N ASP A 68 4.17 9.40 -0.71
CA ASP A 68 5.21 8.66 -1.40
C ASP A 68 5.59 7.37 -0.66
N LEU A 69 6.26 6.45 -1.36
CA LEU A 69 6.66 5.15 -0.80
C LEU A 69 7.55 5.32 0.45
N GLY A 70 8.45 6.30 0.46
CA GLY A 70 9.37 6.52 1.59
C GLY A 70 8.63 6.95 2.85
N GLN A 71 7.62 7.81 2.71
CA GLN A 71 6.75 8.22 3.81
C GLN A 71 5.95 7.05 4.39
N LEU A 72 5.41 6.19 3.53
CA LEU A 72 4.67 5.00 3.98
C LEU A 72 5.60 3.98 4.66
N LEU A 73 6.80 3.77 4.13
CA LEU A 73 7.81 2.89 4.75
C LEU A 73 8.24 3.39 6.13
N ASN A 74 8.41 4.70 6.31
CA ASN A 74 8.71 5.27 7.62
C ASN A 74 7.55 5.09 8.62
N ALA A 75 6.30 5.17 8.14
CA ALA A 75 5.11 4.99 8.97
C ALA A 75 4.87 3.53 9.40
N THR A 76 5.43 2.53 8.70
CA THR A 76 5.38 1.12 9.12
C THR A 76 6.16 0.83 10.41
N HIS A 77 7.12 1.68 10.78
CA HIS A 77 7.99 1.51 11.94
C HIS A 77 7.60 2.34 13.17
N SER A 78 6.48 3.09 13.07
CA SER A 78 5.95 3.97 14.13
C SER A 78 4.86 3.27 14.93
#